data_AF-A0A1H5S382-F1
#
_entry.id   AF-A0A1H5S382-F1
#
_cell.length_a   1.000
_cell.length_b   1.000
_cell.length_c   1.000
_cell.angle_alpha   90.00
_cell.angle_beta   90.00
_cell.angle_gamma   90.00
#
_symmetry.space_group_name_H-M   'P 1'
#
loop_
_entity.id
_entity.type
_entity.pdbx_description
1 polymer ?
#
loop_
_entity_poly.entity_id
_entity_poly.type
_entity_poly.pdbx_seq_one_letter_code
_entity_poly.pdbx_strand_id
1 'polypeptide(L)'
;MKISPTAIRQKAFETAFRGYEKKEVSQFLEEMSVAMEQINQENLDLRSKLQQVESEAKRLKDVEDSLFRTLKTAEDTGATMITEASEAADQIIAEANAMAEETTSRANQYAEQTISQADKYAEQTTNEANQILQKAQKQAEEQARIITSAAEAKAKETIKEIRESMQSLVRSYDGLLEQREALVKSLKRLSQDALNQIDLSDAHFFRIDGKAYQRAIDELSRSSHFSVANIAVLATQAEAPTNAEAEEQFEEDMSEATLDEETMETVEAMTHELEEQGEIPVEEIAEVSVDKTVEEEIEPVVDEVSEAPDDIEEEMVEEEVKKDEAIGKANSENKTGESKPEDLKKSSGSFFDQFD
;
A
#
# COMPACT_ATOMS: atom_id res chain seq x y z
N MET A 1 -45.34 -35.44 -115.00
CA MET A 1 -45.96 -36.65 -115.58
C MET A 1 -46.06 -36.51 -117.10
N LYS A 2 -46.15 -37.61 -117.85
CA LYS A 2 -46.18 -37.60 -119.33
C LYS A 2 -47.55 -37.24 -119.95
N ILE A 3 -48.58 -37.00 -119.14
CA ILE A 3 -49.92 -36.63 -119.58
C ILE A 3 -50.40 -35.48 -118.68
N SER A 4 -50.77 -34.34 -119.27
CA SER A 4 -51.35 -33.18 -118.58
C SER A 4 -52.89 -33.17 -118.75
N PRO A 5 -53.65 -32.47 -117.87
CA PRO A 5 -55.09 -32.27 -118.07
C PRO A 5 -55.43 -31.76 -119.46
N THR A 6 -54.64 -30.81 -119.97
CA THR A 6 -54.75 -30.28 -121.34
C THR A 6 -54.49 -31.35 -122.41
N ALA A 7 -53.51 -32.23 -122.20
CA ALA A 7 -53.21 -33.33 -123.12
C ALA A 7 -54.33 -34.39 -123.14
N ILE A 8 -55.08 -34.55 -122.04
CA ILE A 8 -56.28 -35.41 -121.97
C ILE A 8 -57.42 -34.77 -122.77
N ARG A 9 -57.69 -33.47 -122.59
CA ARG A 9 -58.74 -32.74 -123.33
C ARG A 9 -58.49 -32.70 -124.84
N GLN A 10 -57.23 -32.59 -125.26
CA GLN A 10 -56.85 -32.49 -126.67
C GLN A 10 -56.63 -33.86 -127.35
N LYS A 11 -56.82 -34.97 -126.63
CA LYS A 11 -56.54 -36.30 -127.18
C LYS A 11 -57.58 -36.70 -128.22
N ALA A 12 -57.14 -36.84 -129.47
CA ALA A 12 -57.94 -37.42 -130.55
C ALA A 12 -57.64 -38.93 -130.69
N PHE A 13 -58.67 -39.71 -131.01
CA PHE A 13 -58.58 -41.14 -131.30
C PHE A 13 -59.01 -41.42 -132.74
N GLU A 14 -58.46 -42.46 -133.35
CA GLU A 14 -58.87 -42.93 -134.67
C GLU A 14 -60.24 -43.61 -134.61
N THR A 15 -61.05 -43.46 -135.66
CA THR A 15 -62.39 -44.06 -135.75
C THR A 15 -62.33 -45.45 -136.40
N ALA A 16 -62.92 -46.46 -135.78
CA ALA A 16 -63.03 -47.82 -136.31
C ALA A 16 -64.48 -48.33 -136.30
N PHE A 17 -64.83 -49.27 -137.19
CA PHE A 17 -66.16 -49.87 -137.25
C PHE A 17 -66.44 -50.66 -135.95
N ARG A 18 -67.54 -50.32 -135.25
CA ARG A 18 -67.92 -50.82 -133.89
C ARG A 18 -67.04 -50.34 -132.71
N GLY A 19 -66.58 -49.08 -132.71
CA GLY A 19 -65.91 -48.45 -131.57
C GLY A 19 -66.85 -47.88 -130.49
N TYR A 20 -66.28 -47.32 -129.42
CA TYR A 20 -67.00 -46.60 -128.36
C TYR A 20 -67.68 -45.33 -128.89
N GLU A 21 -68.76 -44.91 -128.24
CA GLU A 21 -69.46 -43.68 -128.61
C GLU A 21 -68.59 -42.45 -128.34
N LYS A 22 -68.37 -41.63 -129.38
CA LYS A 22 -67.51 -40.45 -129.31
C LYS A 22 -67.94 -39.46 -128.21
N LYS A 23 -69.25 -39.29 -127.99
CA LYS A 23 -69.78 -38.36 -126.97
C LYS A 23 -69.47 -38.84 -125.54
N GLU A 24 -69.71 -40.11 -125.26
CA GLU A 24 -69.41 -40.71 -123.94
C GLU A 24 -67.91 -40.68 -123.64
N VAL A 25 -67.07 -41.01 -124.62
CA VAL A 25 -65.60 -40.94 -124.47
C VAL A 25 -65.13 -39.51 -124.24
N SER A 26 -65.67 -38.52 -124.97
CA SER A 26 -65.35 -37.10 -124.75
C SER A 26 -65.77 -36.61 -123.36
N GLN A 27 -66.95 -37.02 -122.87
CA GLN A 27 -67.39 -36.68 -121.51
C GLN A 27 -66.49 -37.30 -120.44
N PHE A 28 -66.14 -38.58 -120.60
CA PHE A 28 -65.22 -39.26 -119.68
C PHE A 28 -63.82 -38.64 -119.68
N LEU A 29 -63.29 -38.25 -120.84
CA LEU A 29 -62.01 -37.53 -120.92
C LEU A 29 -62.07 -36.16 -120.23
N GLU A 30 -63.19 -35.45 -120.29
CA GLU A 30 -63.37 -34.18 -119.58
C GLU A 30 -63.37 -34.40 -118.06
N GLU A 31 -64.15 -35.35 -117.56
CA GLU A 31 -64.17 -35.73 -116.13
C GLU A 31 -62.78 -36.16 -115.65
N MET A 32 -62.07 -36.98 -116.43
CA MET A 32 -60.71 -37.40 -116.12
C MET A 32 -59.71 -36.23 -116.16
N SER A 33 -59.92 -35.24 -117.03
CA SER A 33 -59.09 -34.04 -117.07
C SER A 33 -59.25 -33.20 -115.80
N VAL A 34 -60.48 -33.03 -115.32
CA VAL A 34 -60.81 -32.30 -114.08
C VAL A 34 -60.24 -33.02 -112.87
N ALA A 35 -60.44 -34.34 -112.77
CA ALA A 35 -59.86 -35.15 -111.69
C ALA A 35 -58.33 -35.09 -111.67
N MET A 36 -57.68 -35.12 -112.84
CA MET A 36 -56.23 -35.00 -112.97
C MET A 36 -55.74 -33.59 -112.57
N GLU A 37 -56.49 -32.54 -112.90
CA GLU A 37 -56.20 -31.17 -112.49
C GLU A 37 -56.27 -31.03 -110.97
N GLN A 38 -57.32 -31.57 -110.35
CA GLN A 38 -57.48 -31.60 -108.90
C GLN A 38 -56.36 -32.38 -108.20
N ILE A 39 -56.01 -33.58 -108.68
CA ILE A 39 -54.89 -34.36 -108.13
C ILE A 39 -53.56 -33.60 -108.24
N ASN A 40 -53.31 -32.93 -109.37
CA ASN A 40 -52.08 -32.15 -109.53
C ASN A 40 -52.04 -30.97 -108.55
N GLN A 41 -53.17 -30.30 -108.33
CA GLN A 41 -53.28 -29.19 -107.39
C GLN A 41 -53.08 -29.66 -105.95
N GLU A 42 -53.73 -30.76 -105.55
CA GLU A 42 -53.53 -31.38 -104.23
C GLU A 42 -52.07 -31.84 -104.04
N ASN A 43 -51.42 -32.41 -105.07
CA ASN A 43 -50.02 -32.80 -104.99
C ASN A 43 -49.09 -31.60 -104.78
N LEU A 44 -49.40 -30.48 -105.44
CA LEU A 44 -48.63 -29.24 -105.32
C LEU A 44 -48.80 -28.62 -103.93
N ASP A 45 -50.02 -28.59 -103.41
CA ASP A 45 -50.33 -28.13 -102.05
C ASP A 45 -49.66 -29.02 -100.99
N LEU A 46 -49.72 -30.34 -101.16
CA LEU A 46 -49.07 -31.29 -100.25
C LEU A 46 -47.55 -31.15 -100.28
N ARG A 47 -46.94 -30.96 -101.46
CA ARG A 47 -45.49 -30.70 -101.57
C ARG A 47 -45.10 -29.39 -100.90
N SER A 48 -45.91 -28.34 -101.07
CA SER A 48 -45.67 -27.05 -100.43
C SER A 48 -45.75 -27.16 -98.90
N LYS A 49 -46.79 -27.84 -98.38
CA LYS A 49 -46.94 -28.11 -96.93
C LYS A 49 -45.79 -28.96 -96.39
N LEU A 50 -45.39 -30.00 -97.11
CA LEU A 50 -44.28 -30.87 -96.72
C LEU A 50 -42.98 -30.07 -96.62
N GLN A 51 -42.68 -29.25 -97.63
CA GLN A 51 -41.51 -28.38 -97.60
C GLN A 51 -41.56 -27.37 -96.44
N GLN A 52 -42.74 -26.82 -96.14
CA GLN A 52 -42.92 -25.90 -95.01
C GLN A 52 -42.65 -26.60 -93.68
N VAL A 53 -43.26 -27.77 -93.44
CA VAL A 53 -43.07 -28.56 -92.21
C VAL A 53 -41.62 -29.01 -92.06
N GLU A 54 -40.97 -29.45 -93.14
CA GLU A 54 -39.55 -29.82 -93.11
C GLU A 54 -38.67 -28.62 -92.74
N SER A 55 -38.97 -27.42 -93.27
CA SER A 55 -38.23 -26.21 -92.93
C SER A 55 -38.41 -25.80 -91.46
N GLU A 56 -39.62 -25.97 -90.92
CA GLU A 56 -39.93 -25.66 -89.53
C GLU A 56 -39.28 -26.68 -88.58
N ALA A 57 -39.34 -27.98 -88.91
CA ALA A 57 -38.66 -29.02 -88.16
C ALA A 57 -37.15 -28.79 -88.12
N LYS A 58 -36.55 -28.37 -89.25
CA LYS A 58 -35.13 -28.01 -89.29
C LYS A 58 -34.82 -26.82 -88.39
N ARG A 59 -35.63 -25.76 -88.44
CA ARG A 59 -35.47 -24.58 -87.58
C ARG A 59 -35.58 -24.95 -86.09
N LEU A 60 -36.55 -25.80 -85.72
CA LEU A 60 -36.71 -26.24 -84.34
C LEU A 60 -35.48 -27.04 -83.86
N LYS A 61 -34.94 -27.91 -84.72
CA LYS A 61 -33.71 -28.64 -84.43
C LYS A 61 -32.51 -27.70 -84.23
N ASP A 62 -32.36 -26.68 -85.06
CA ASP A 62 -31.27 -25.70 -84.92
C ASP A 62 -31.40 -24.90 -83.61
N VAL A 63 -32.64 -24.57 -83.19
CA VAL A 63 -32.92 -23.92 -81.90
C VAL A 63 -32.62 -24.85 -80.73
N GLU A 64 -33.02 -26.12 -80.82
CA GLU A 64 -32.72 -27.15 -79.81
C GLU A 64 -31.21 -27.34 -79.63
N ASP A 65 -30.46 -27.45 -80.73
CA ASP A 65 -29.00 -27.58 -80.69
C ASP A 65 -28.32 -26.37 -80.04
N SER A 66 -28.82 -25.16 -80.32
CA SER A 66 -28.34 -23.92 -79.70
C SER A 66 -28.65 -23.87 -78.20
N LEU A 67 -29.88 -24.25 -77.82
CA LEU A 67 -30.31 -24.30 -76.43
C LEU A 67 -29.49 -25.33 -75.64
N PHE A 68 -29.27 -26.51 -76.22
CA PHE A 68 -28.48 -27.57 -75.60
C PHE A 68 -27.03 -27.14 -75.36
N ARG A 69 -26.40 -26.47 -76.34
CA ARG A 69 -25.06 -25.90 -76.17
C ARG A 69 -25.03 -24.86 -75.05
N THR A 70 -26.03 -23.99 -75.00
CA THR A 70 -26.12 -22.94 -73.96
C THR A 70 -26.28 -23.56 -72.58
N LEU A 71 -27.16 -24.56 -72.45
CA LEU A 71 -27.39 -25.28 -71.20
C LEU A 71 -26.13 -25.99 -70.72
N LYS A 72 -25.43 -26.67 -71.65
CA LYS A 72 -24.18 -27.34 -71.34
C LYS A 72 -23.09 -26.36 -70.90
N THR A 73 -22.93 -25.24 -71.60
CA THR A 73 -21.97 -24.20 -71.18
C THR A 73 -22.34 -23.64 -69.80
N ALA A 74 -23.62 -23.43 -69.53
CA ALA A 74 -24.07 -22.95 -68.22
C ALA A 74 -23.81 -24.00 -67.12
N GLU A 75 -24.02 -25.30 -67.40
CA GLU A 75 -23.68 -26.41 -66.50
C GLU A 75 -22.17 -26.47 -66.23
N ASP A 76 -21.35 -26.47 -67.28
CA ASP A 76 -19.89 -26.49 -67.18
C ASP A 76 -19.38 -25.27 -66.39
N THR A 77 -19.93 -24.08 -66.66
CA THR A 77 -19.58 -22.85 -65.94
C THR A 77 -20.01 -22.92 -64.47
N GLY A 78 -21.19 -23.48 -64.19
CA GLY A 78 -21.67 -23.68 -62.82
C GLY A 78 -20.75 -24.62 -62.05
N ALA A 79 -20.31 -25.72 -62.68
CA ALA A 79 -19.37 -26.65 -62.08
C ALA A 79 -18.01 -25.99 -61.78
N THR A 80 -17.44 -25.23 -62.72
CA THR A 80 -16.17 -24.53 -62.51
C THR A 80 -16.28 -23.46 -61.44
N MET A 81 -17.40 -22.72 -61.39
CA MET A 81 -17.63 -21.73 -60.33
C MET A 81 -17.69 -22.37 -58.94
N ILE A 82 -18.33 -23.53 -58.82
CA ILE A 82 -18.40 -24.25 -57.53
C ILE A 82 -17.00 -24.71 -57.10
N THR A 83 -16.19 -25.25 -58.03
CA THR A 83 -14.83 -25.68 -57.69
C THR A 83 -13.94 -24.50 -57.31
N GLU A 84 -13.99 -23.39 -58.05
CA GLU A 84 -13.22 -22.18 -57.75
C GLU A 84 -13.63 -21.57 -56.41
N ALA A 85 -14.94 -21.51 -56.12
CA ALA A 85 -15.44 -21.00 -54.85
C ALA A 85 -15.04 -21.90 -53.67
N SER A 86 -15.02 -23.23 -53.86
CA SER A 86 -14.55 -24.17 -52.84
C SER A 86 -13.05 -24.02 -52.58
N GLU A 87 -12.24 -23.94 -53.62
CA GLU A 87 -10.79 -23.75 -53.50
C GLU A 87 -10.47 -22.41 -52.82
N ALA A 88 -11.17 -21.34 -53.20
CA ALA A 88 -11.02 -20.03 -52.56
C ALA A 88 -11.43 -20.06 -51.07
N ALA A 89 -12.52 -20.76 -50.74
CA ALA A 89 -12.95 -20.92 -49.35
C ALA A 89 -11.92 -21.70 -48.52
N ASP A 90 -11.38 -22.80 -49.06
CA ASP A 90 -10.34 -23.59 -48.41
C ASP A 90 -9.06 -22.77 -48.20
N GLN A 91 -8.69 -21.95 -49.18
CA GLN A 91 -7.56 -21.04 -49.07
C GLN A 91 -7.78 -19.98 -47.97
N ILE A 92 -8.95 -19.35 -47.92
CA ILE A 92 -9.30 -18.37 -46.87
C ILE A 92 -9.23 -19.03 -45.49
N ILE A 93 -9.76 -20.25 -45.34
CA ILE A 93 -9.71 -20.99 -44.07
C ILE A 93 -8.26 -21.30 -43.68
N ALA A 94 -7.43 -21.74 -44.63
CA ALA A 94 -6.02 -22.02 -44.38
C ALA A 94 -5.25 -20.76 -43.96
N GLU A 95 -5.46 -19.64 -44.64
CA GLU A 95 -4.84 -18.35 -44.31
C GLU A 95 -5.30 -17.83 -42.93
N ALA A 96 -6.60 -17.93 -42.63
CA ALA A 96 -7.15 -17.54 -41.33
C ALA A 96 -6.56 -18.38 -40.18
N ASN A 97 -6.44 -19.70 -40.39
CA ASN A 97 -5.83 -20.61 -39.40
C ASN A 97 -4.35 -20.29 -39.19
N ALA A 98 -3.59 -20.06 -40.26
CA ALA A 98 -2.18 -19.69 -40.18
C ALA A 98 -1.98 -18.36 -39.43
N MET A 99 -2.82 -17.36 -39.71
CA MET A 99 -2.78 -16.06 -39.03
C MET A 99 -3.17 -16.18 -37.54
N ALA A 100 -4.14 -17.03 -37.22
CA ALA A 100 -4.52 -17.31 -35.83
C ALA A 100 -3.38 -18.00 -35.06
N GLU A 101 -2.72 -18.99 -35.66
CA GLU A 101 -1.56 -19.67 -35.07
C GLU A 101 -0.38 -18.72 -34.87
N GLU A 102 -0.08 -17.86 -35.86
CA GLU A 102 0.95 -16.84 -35.74
C GLU A 102 0.64 -15.84 -34.61
N THR A 103 -0.61 -15.37 -34.54
CA THR A 103 -1.04 -14.39 -33.52
C THR A 103 -0.98 -14.99 -32.12
N THR A 104 -1.46 -16.22 -31.95
CA THR A 104 -1.38 -16.93 -30.66
C THR A 104 0.06 -17.23 -30.25
N SER A 105 0.91 -17.65 -31.19
CA SER A 105 2.34 -17.84 -30.96
C SER A 105 3.02 -16.53 -30.51
N ARG A 106 2.76 -15.42 -31.19
CA ARG A 106 3.30 -14.10 -30.84
C ARG A 106 2.81 -13.63 -29.46
N ALA A 107 1.53 -13.82 -29.16
CA ALA A 107 0.95 -13.48 -27.86
C ALA A 107 1.60 -14.31 -26.73
N ASN A 108 1.79 -15.61 -26.95
CA ASN A 108 2.45 -16.50 -25.99
C ASN A 108 3.91 -16.09 -25.75
N GLN A 109 4.66 -15.80 -26.83
CA GLN A 109 6.05 -15.32 -26.71
C GLN A 109 6.12 -14.00 -25.94
N TYR A 110 5.21 -13.07 -26.21
CA TYR A 110 5.16 -11.79 -25.49
C TYR A 110 4.80 -11.97 -24.01
N ALA A 111 3.85 -12.85 -23.71
CA ALA A 111 3.47 -13.20 -22.34
C ALA A 111 4.66 -13.83 -21.59
N GLU A 112 5.36 -14.78 -22.21
CA GLU A 112 6.54 -15.43 -21.61
C GLU A 112 7.68 -14.43 -21.37
N GLN A 113 7.92 -13.52 -22.32
CA GLN A 113 8.91 -12.45 -22.14
C GLN A 113 8.52 -11.50 -21.00
N THR A 114 7.26 -11.12 -20.90
CA THR A 114 6.75 -10.25 -19.84
C THR A 114 6.86 -10.90 -18.48
N ILE A 115 6.46 -12.17 -18.36
CA ILE A 115 6.60 -12.96 -17.13
C ILE A 115 8.08 -13.08 -16.75
N SER A 116 8.96 -13.42 -17.71
CA SER A 116 10.39 -13.51 -17.46
C SER A 116 11.01 -12.19 -16.99
N GLN A 117 10.56 -11.06 -17.53
CA GLN A 117 11.00 -9.73 -17.09
C GLN A 117 10.48 -9.39 -15.70
N ALA A 118 9.20 -9.69 -15.42
CA ALA A 118 8.60 -9.50 -14.11
C ALA A 118 9.29 -10.35 -13.03
N ASP A 119 9.58 -11.62 -13.31
CA ASP A 119 10.28 -12.52 -12.41
C ASP A 119 11.70 -12.02 -12.11
N LYS A 120 12.43 -11.58 -13.13
CA LYS A 120 13.77 -10.98 -12.95
C LYS A 120 13.72 -9.71 -12.10
N TYR A 121 12.72 -8.86 -12.33
CA TYR A 121 12.55 -7.64 -11.55
C TYR A 121 12.20 -7.96 -10.10
N ALA A 122 11.28 -8.90 -9.86
CA ALA A 122 10.93 -9.36 -8.52
C ALA A 122 12.14 -9.99 -7.79
N GLU A 123 12.95 -10.80 -8.49
CA GLU A 123 14.18 -11.36 -7.94
C GLU A 123 15.20 -10.26 -7.59
N GLN A 124 15.37 -9.25 -8.44
CA GLN A 124 16.23 -8.10 -8.15
C GLN A 124 15.74 -7.32 -6.93
N THR A 125 14.46 -6.96 -6.88
CA THR A 125 13.89 -6.20 -5.76
C THR A 125 13.95 -6.98 -4.45
N THR A 126 13.68 -8.28 -4.46
CA THR A 126 13.79 -9.12 -3.26
C THR A 126 15.25 -9.25 -2.79
N ASN A 127 16.20 -9.39 -3.71
CA ASN A 127 17.63 -9.40 -3.38
C ASN A 127 18.09 -8.05 -2.80
N GLU A 128 17.67 -6.94 -3.39
CA GLU A 128 17.97 -5.59 -2.87
C GLU A 128 17.36 -5.37 -1.49
N ALA A 129 16.09 -5.73 -1.30
CA ALA A 129 15.42 -5.64 -0.01
C ALA A 129 16.14 -6.49 1.05
N ASN A 130 16.52 -7.72 0.72
CA ASN A 130 17.30 -8.59 1.61
C ASN A 130 18.67 -7.99 1.96
N GLN A 131 19.35 -7.36 1.02
CA GLN A 131 20.62 -6.68 1.28
C GLN A 131 20.45 -5.48 2.21
N ILE A 132 19.39 -4.67 2.01
CA ILE A 132 19.09 -3.53 2.88
C ILE A 132 18.77 -4.02 4.29
N LEU A 133 17.93 -5.06 4.41
CA LEU A 133 17.60 -5.67 5.70
C LEU A 133 18.85 -6.20 6.41
N GLN A 134 19.74 -6.90 5.70
CA GLN A 134 21.01 -7.36 6.29
C GLN A 134 21.92 -6.21 6.74
N LYS A 135 21.99 -5.11 5.98
CA LYS A 135 22.77 -3.93 6.37
C LYS A 135 22.17 -3.26 7.61
N ALA A 136 20.85 -3.07 7.63
CA ALA A 136 20.14 -2.50 8.76
C ALA A 136 20.28 -3.36 10.02
N GLN A 137 20.18 -4.69 9.89
CA GLN A 137 20.43 -5.64 10.99
C GLN A 137 21.85 -5.49 11.54
N LYS A 138 22.87 -5.47 10.69
CA LYS A 138 24.27 -5.29 11.13
C LYS A 138 24.49 -3.97 11.85
N GLN A 139 23.93 -2.88 11.33
CA GLN A 139 24.02 -1.56 11.97
C GLN A 139 23.33 -1.55 13.34
N ALA A 140 22.14 -2.16 13.43
CA ALA A 140 21.42 -2.29 14.69
C ALA A 140 22.19 -3.15 15.70
N GLU A 141 22.78 -4.27 15.28
CA GLU A 141 23.63 -5.13 16.11
C GLU A 141 24.87 -4.37 16.62
N GLU A 142 25.51 -3.58 15.76
CA GLU A 142 26.67 -2.78 16.13
C GLU A 142 26.31 -1.67 17.13
N GLN A 143 25.21 -0.95 16.90
CA GLN A 143 24.70 0.05 17.84
C GLN A 143 24.32 -0.58 19.18
N ALA A 144 23.63 -1.71 19.18
CA ALA A 144 23.30 -2.44 20.40
C ALA A 144 24.55 -2.87 21.15
N ARG A 145 25.60 -3.33 20.43
CA ARG A 145 26.89 -3.68 21.03
C ARG A 145 27.59 -2.48 21.67
N ILE A 146 27.55 -1.31 21.02
CA ILE A 146 28.14 -0.08 21.56
C ILE A 146 27.39 0.32 22.84
N ILE A 147 26.05 0.39 22.80
CA ILE A 147 25.22 0.77 23.95
C ILE A 147 25.45 -0.20 25.12
N THR A 148 25.44 -1.51 24.87
CA THR A 148 25.69 -2.51 25.91
C THR A 148 27.10 -2.39 26.50
N SER A 149 28.13 -2.21 25.67
CA SER A 149 29.49 -2.03 26.18
C SER A 149 29.68 -0.74 26.98
N ALA A 150 29.04 0.36 26.57
CA ALA A 150 29.05 1.63 27.30
C ALA A 150 28.30 1.51 28.64
N ALA A 151 27.14 0.85 28.65
CA ALA A 151 26.39 0.57 29.86
C ALA A 151 27.19 -0.31 30.84
N GLU A 152 27.88 -1.34 30.35
CA GLU A 152 28.77 -2.18 31.17
C GLU A 152 29.96 -1.40 31.74
N ALA A 153 30.56 -0.49 30.96
CA ALA A 153 31.65 0.36 31.42
C ALA A 153 31.19 1.29 32.54
N LYS A 154 30.05 1.98 32.35
CA LYS A 154 29.45 2.85 33.37
C LYS A 154 29.02 2.08 34.61
N ALA A 155 28.51 0.85 34.45
CA ALA A 155 28.21 -0.03 35.58
C ALA A 155 29.48 -0.40 36.37
N LYS A 156 30.60 -0.68 35.70
CA LYS A 156 31.89 -0.97 36.37
C LYS A 156 32.44 0.26 37.10
N GLU A 157 32.31 1.44 36.50
CA GLU A 157 32.72 2.71 37.10
C GLU A 157 31.92 3.02 38.36
N THR A 158 30.58 2.98 38.29
CA THR A 158 29.72 3.19 39.46
C THR A 158 30.00 2.17 40.59
N ILE A 159 30.26 0.90 40.26
CA ILE A 159 30.67 -0.09 41.27
C ILE A 159 32.02 0.28 41.91
N LYS A 160 32.96 0.83 41.14
CA LYS A 160 34.26 1.29 41.66
C LYS A 160 34.07 2.48 42.59
N GLU A 161 33.29 3.49 42.20
CA GLU A 161 32.95 4.65 43.02
C GLU A 161 32.22 4.25 44.31
N ILE A 162 31.26 3.33 44.23
CA ILE A 162 30.56 2.79 45.42
C ILE A 162 31.57 2.08 46.33
N ARG A 163 32.51 1.32 45.79
CA ARG A 163 33.55 0.65 46.59
C ARG A 163 34.46 1.68 47.28
N GLU A 164 34.87 2.72 46.59
CA GLU A 164 35.74 3.77 47.14
C GLU A 164 35.04 4.61 48.20
N SER A 165 33.79 5.01 47.94
CA SER A 165 32.93 5.71 48.92
C SER A 165 32.61 4.84 50.14
N MET A 166 32.37 3.54 49.95
CA MET A 166 32.22 2.61 51.08
C MET A 166 33.50 2.51 51.90
N GLN A 167 34.66 2.46 51.26
CA GLN A 167 35.95 2.46 51.97
C GLN A 167 36.20 3.77 52.71
N SER A 168 35.88 4.92 52.12
CA SER A 168 36.04 6.22 52.79
C SER A 168 35.07 6.35 53.97
N LEU A 169 33.83 5.85 53.83
CA LEU A 169 32.85 5.80 54.92
C LEU A 169 33.30 4.89 56.07
N VAL A 170 33.90 3.73 55.77
CA VAL A 170 34.48 2.86 56.81
C VAL A 170 35.62 3.59 57.54
N ARG A 171 36.52 4.26 56.82
CA ARG A 171 37.61 5.03 57.43
C ARG A 171 37.12 6.19 58.29
N SER A 172 36.08 6.91 57.85
CA SER A 172 35.49 8.00 58.65
C SER A 172 34.79 7.46 59.89
N TYR A 173 34.13 6.30 59.79
CA TYR A 173 33.54 5.62 60.94
C TYR A 173 34.59 5.16 61.95
N ASP A 174 35.70 4.57 61.49
CA ASP A 174 36.82 4.19 62.35
C ASP A 174 37.43 5.42 63.04
N GLY A 175 37.64 6.53 62.31
CA GLY A 175 38.10 7.79 62.89
C GLY A 175 37.14 8.36 63.94
N LEU A 176 35.84 8.25 63.73
CA LEU A 176 34.83 8.66 64.71
C LEU A 176 34.84 7.75 65.95
N LEU A 177 35.08 6.45 65.78
CA LEU A 177 35.28 5.53 66.90
C LEU A 177 36.52 5.92 67.71
N GLU A 178 37.63 6.25 67.06
CA GLU A 178 38.84 6.74 67.74
C GLU A 178 38.59 8.05 68.49
N GLN A 179 37.88 9.00 67.89
CA GLN A 179 37.48 10.24 68.55
C GLN A 179 36.60 9.97 69.77
N ARG A 180 35.61 9.06 69.64
CA ARG A 180 34.77 8.62 70.76
C ARG A 180 35.63 8.00 71.87
N GLU A 181 36.58 7.15 71.55
CA GLU A 181 37.49 6.57 72.53
C GLU A 181 38.38 7.61 73.21
N ALA A 182 38.90 8.57 72.46
CA ALA A 182 39.71 9.68 72.98
C ALA A 182 38.89 10.54 73.94
N LEU A 183 37.63 10.85 73.61
CA LEU A 183 36.70 11.55 74.49
C LEU A 183 36.40 10.74 75.75
N VAL A 184 36.18 9.44 75.64
CA VAL A 184 35.97 8.58 76.83
C VAL A 184 37.23 8.57 77.71
N LYS A 185 38.44 8.50 77.11
CA LYS A 185 39.71 8.58 77.84
C LYS A 185 39.92 9.95 78.48
N SER A 186 39.59 11.05 77.80
CA SER A 186 39.72 12.40 78.34
C SER A 186 38.71 12.66 79.46
N LEU A 187 37.47 12.17 79.33
CA LEU A 187 36.45 12.20 80.37
C LEU A 187 36.88 11.37 81.59
N LYS A 188 37.48 10.20 81.36
CA LYS A 188 38.07 9.38 82.43
C LYS A 188 39.23 10.11 83.12
N ARG A 189 40.10 10.77 82.37
CA ARG A 189 41.20 11.57 82.93
C ARG A 189 40.67 12.75 83.73
N LEU A 190 39.69 13.48 83.20
CA LEU A 190 39.08 14.65 83.85
C LEU A 190 38.36 14.24 85.13
N SER A 191 37.59 13.15 85.12
CA SER A 191 36.96 12.62 86.33
C SER A 191 37.99 12.16 87.36
N GLN A 192 39.08 11.53 86.93
CA GLN A 192 40.18 11.16 87.82
C GLN A 192 40.89 12.40 88.40
N ASP A 193 41.08 13.45 87.60
CA ASP A 193 41.70 14.71 88.03
C ASP A 193 40.79 15.48 88.98
N ALA A 194 39.49 15.51 88.72
CA ALA A 194 38.48 16.05 89.63
C ALA A 194 38.45 15.28 90.96
N LEU A 195 38.51 13.94 90.92
CA LEU A 195 38.67 13.12 92.13
C LEU A 195 39.94 13.47 92.90
N ASN A 196 41.07 13.56 92.19
CA ASN A 196 42.34 13.95 92.81
C ASN A 196 42.28 15.35 93.41
N GLN A 197 41.65 16.33 92.74
CA GLN A 197 41.47 17.68 93.28
C GLN A 197 40.55 17.71 94.49
N ILE A 198 39.49 16.89 94.51
CA ILE A 198 38.65 16.71 95.69
C ILE A 198 39.49 16.18 96.85
N ASP A 199 40.27 15.11 96.65
CA ASP A 199 41.16 14.57 97.67
C ASP A 199 42.20 15.61 98.17
N LEU A 200 42.75 16.40 97.26
CA LEU A 200 43.71 17.47 97.58
C LEU A 200 43.05 18.63 98.33
N SER A 201 41.82 18.98 97.95
CA SER A 201 41.02 20.00 98.63
C SER A 201 40.58 19.55 100.03
N ASP A 202 40.23 18.27 100.21
CA ASP A 202 39.99 17.67 101.51
C ASP A 202 41.25 17.77 102.39
N ALA A 203 42.44 17.48 101.83
CA ALA A 203 43.71 17.66 102.53
C ALA A 203 44.03 19.14 102.87
N HIS A 204 43.67 20.09 101.99
CA HIS A 204 43.83 21.52 102.26
C HIS A 204 42.87 22.01 103.34
N PHE A 205 41.63 21.50 103.38
CA PHE A 205 40.65 21.82 104.43
C PHE A 205 41.18 21.49 105.83
N PHE A 206 41.88 20.36 105.99
CA PHE A 206 42.47 19.98 107.28
C PHE A 206 43.70 20.83 107.69
N ARG A 207 44.29 21.63 106.79
CA ARG A 207 45.50 22.44 107.06
C ARG A 207 45.21 23.93 107.33
N ILE A 208 43.97 24.39 107.22
CA ILE A 208 43.62 25.79 107.48
C ILE A 208 43.58 26.04 109.00
N ASP A 209 44.61 26.70 109.53
CA ASP A 209 44.63 27.22 110.91
C ASP A 209 43.90 28.58 110.96
N GLY A 210 42.64 28.56 111.40
CA GLY A 210 41.80 29.77 111.49
C GLY A 210 42.41 30.89 112.35
N LYS A 211 43.33 30.58 113.28
CA LYS A 211 44.00 31.59 114.10
C LYS A 211 45.10 32.35 113.36
N ALA A 212 45.68 31.78 112.30
CA ALA A 212 46.69 32.46 111.47
C ALA A 212 46.04 33.54 110.59
N TYR A 213 44.87 33.27 110.03
CA TYR A 213 44.11 34.26 109.24
C TYR A 213 43.57 35.40 110.10
N GLN A 214 43.18 35.13 111.35
CA GLN A 214 42.77 36.18 112.30
C GLN A 214 43.91 37.19 112.57
N ARG A 215 45.16 36.73 112.67
CA ARG A 215 46.33 37.61 112.89
C ARG A 215 46.66 38.46 111.67
N ALA A 216 46.52 37.90 110.46
CA ALA A 216 46.72 38.66 109.22
C ALA A 216 45.68 39.78 109.07
N ILE A 217 44.43 39.55 109.53
CA ILE A 217 43.37 40.56 109.55
C ILE A 217 43.69 41.68 110.56
N ASP A 218 44.21 41.33 111.75
CA ASP A 218 44.59 42.31 112.77
C ASP A 218 45.85 43.15 112.39
N GLU A 219 46.80 42.59 111.65
CA GLU A 219 47.97 43.33 111.10
C GLU A 219 47.59 44.25 109.93
N LEU A 220 46.66 43.82 109.07
CA LEU A 220 46.14 44.64 107.97
C LEU A 220 45.28 45.80 108.48
N SER A 221 44.61 45.62 109.63
CA SER A 221 43.87 46.67 110.34
C SER A 221 44.76 47.79 110.91
N ARG A 222 45.99 47.49 111.33
CA ARG A 222 46.91 48.47 111.96
C ARG A 222 47.71 49.31 110.98
N SER A 223 47.76 48.92 109.71
CA SER A 223 48.63 49.54 108.69
C SER A 223 47.97 50.63 107.85
N SER A 224 46.72 51.05 108.14
CA SER A 224 46.01 52.17 107.47
C SER A 224 46.15 52.21 105.93
N HIS A 225 46.28 51.04 105.28
CA HIS A 225 46.47 50.90 103.84
C HIS A 225 45.23 51.28 103.00
N PHE A 226 44.13 51.64 103.65
CA PHE A 226 42.91 52.18 103.02
C PHE A 226 42.54 53.54 103.60
N SER A 227 43.46 54.51 103.53
CA SER A 227 43.14 55.93 103.76
C SER A 227 42.91 56.65 102.43
N VAL A 228 41.85 57.46 102.37
CA VAL A 228 41.33 58.17 101.18
C VAL A 228 42.39 59.03 100.46
N ALA A 229 43.49 59.38 101.14
CA ALA A 229 44.59 60.17 100.58
C ALA A 229 45.41 59.45 99.49
N ASN A 230 45.36 58.10 99.40
CA ASN A 230 46.16 57.31 98.45
C ASN A 230 45.39 56.84 97.20
N ILE A 231 44.16 57.32 96.99
CA ILE A 231 43.30 56.93 95.86
C ILE A 231 43.81 57.49 94.52
N ALA A 232 44.51 58.63 94.51
CA ALA A 232 45.02 59.24 93.27
C ALA A 232 46.19 58.46 92.62
N VAL A 233 46.87 57.58 93.36
CA VAL A 233 48.02 56.79 92.86
C VAL A 233 47.59 55.42 92.33
N LEU A 234 46.38 54.96 92.66
CA LEU A 234 45.84 53.66 92.19
C LEU A 234 45.06 53.77 90.88
N ALA A 235 44.72 54.98 90.42
CA ALA A 235 43.96 55.20 89.19
C ALA A 235 44.80 55.26 87.90
N THR A 236 46.13 55.36 88.01
CA THR A 236 47.05 55.50 86.86
C THR A 236 47.62 54.17 86.33
N GLN A 237 47.17 53.02 86.86
CA GLN A 237 47.61 51.68 86.42
C GLN A 237 46.44 50.80 85.98
N ALA A 238 45.51 51.36 85.21
CA ALA A 238 44.47 50.61 84.53
C ALA A 238 44.45 50.98 83.04
N GLU A 239 45.29 50.31 82.24
CA GLU A 239 45.11 50.23 80.78
C GLU A 239 44.37 48.93 80.46
N ALA A 240 43.27 49.04 79.70
CA ALA A 240 42.56 47.93 79.10
C ALA A 240 43.19 47.62 77.72
N PRO A 241 43.47 46.35 77.37
CA PRO A 241 44.03 46.04 76.06
C PRO A 241 42.95 46.09 74.98
N THR A 242 43.08 47.04 74.05
CA THR A 242 42.38 47.05 72.76
C THR A 242 43.21 46.25 71.75
N ASN A 243 42.73 45.07 71.37
CA ASN A 243 43.38 44.22 70.37
C ASN A 243 42.83 44.57 68.97
N ALA A 244 43.49 45.49 68.28
CA ALA A 244 43.14 45.94 66.92
C ALA A 244 43.95 45.24 65.81
N GLU A 245 44.90 44.35 66.17
CA GLU A 245 45.81 43.70 65.21
C GLU A 245 45.22 42.44 64.55
N ALA A 246 44.03 41.98 64.97
CA ALA A 246 43.39 40.77 64.43
C ALA A 246 42.46 41.03 63.22
N GLU A 247 42.10 42.28 62.95
CA GLU A 247 41.24 42.63 61.80
C GLU A 247 42.05 42.87 60.52
N GLU A 248 43.25 43.46 60.61
CA GLU A 248 44.09 43.73 59.42
C GLU A 248 44.69 42.45 58.80
N GLN A 249 45.02 41.42 59.60
CA GLN A 249 45.52 40.14 59.06
C GLN A 249 44.43 39.28 58.41
N PHE A 250 43.15 39.49 58.75
CA PHE A 250 42.04 38.75 58.14
C PHE A 250 41.61 39.36 56.79
N GLU A 251 41.77 40.67 56.62
CA GLU A 251 41.48 41.35 55.34
C GLU A 251 42.56 41.10 54.28
N GLU A 252 43.84 40.98 54.64
CA GLU A 252 44.90 40.61 53.69
C GLU A 252 44.72 39.17 53.15
N ASP A 253 44.52 38.18 54.02
CA ASP A 253 44.37 36.76 53.62
C ASP A 253 43.12 36.48 52.77
N MET A 254 42.04 37.26 52.93
CA MET A 254 40.83 37.14 52.10
C MET A 254 40.95 37.80 50.73
N SER A 255 41.88 38.75 50.56
CA SER A 255 42.10 39.47 49.30
C SER A 255 43.07 38.78 48.34
N GLU A 256 43.91 37.87 48.86
CA GLU A 256 44.92 37.13 48.07
C GLU A 256 44.43 35.76 47.55
N ALA A 257 43.19 35.35 47.88
CA ALA A 257 42.59 34.11 47.38
C ALA A 257 42.10 34.28 45.93
N THR A 258 43.00 34.15 44.95
CA THR A 258 42.65 34.03 43.53
C THR A 258 42.41 32.57 43.15
N LEU A 259 41.33 32.35 42.38
CA LEU A 259 41.03 31.07 41.73
C LEU A 259 42.09 30.79 40.64
N ASP A 260 42.57 29.56 40.59
CA ASP A 260 43.53 29.07 39.60
C ASP A 260 42.95 29.06 38.19
N GLU A 261 43.78 29.35 37.18
CA GLU A 261 43.38 29.67 35.80
C GLU A 261 42.50 28.59 35.14
N GLU A 262 42.68 27.33 35.51
CA GLU A 262 41.89 26.18 35.06
C GLU A 262 40.45 26.20 35.62
N THR A 263 40.27 26.71 36.84
CA THR A 263 38.94 26.87 37.45
C THR A 263 38.19 28.08 36.90
N MET A 264 38.91 29.16 36.55
CA MET A 264 38.32 30.34 35.92
C MET A 264 37.78 30.02 34.51
N GLU A 265 38.50 29.21 33.73
CA GLU A 265 38.08 28.74 32.41
C GLU A 265 36.83 27.83 32.49
N THR A 266 36.74 26.96 33.50
CA THR A 266 35.54 26.12 33.71
C THR A 266 34.32 26.92 34.18
N VAL A 267 34.53 27.98 34.96
CA VAL A 267 33.47 28.88 35.41
C VAL A 267 32.98 29.74 34.24
N GLU A 268 33.87 30.27 33.41
CA GLU A 268 33.50 30.99 32.18
C GLU A 268 32.76 30.09 31.18
N ALA A 269 33.19 28.84 31.02
CA ALA A 269 32.51 27.85 30.18
C ALA A 269 31.11 27.49 30.71
N MET A 270 30.94 27.29 32.03
CA MET A 270 29.61 27.08 32.63
C MET A 270 28.72 28.32 32.54
N THR A 271 29.26 29.53 32.67
CA THR A 271 28.45 30.76 32.51
C THR A 271 28.01 30.97 31.07
N HIS A 272 28.85 30.61 30.09
CA HIS A 272 28.48 30.69 28.67
C HIS A 272 27.43 29.61 28.31
N GLU A 273 27.50 28.42 28.92
CA GLU A 273 26.53 27.33 28.73
C GLU A 273 25.17 27.64 29.39
N LEU A 274 25.17 28.44 30.46
CA LEU A 274 23.96 28.93 31.15
C LEU A 274 23.32 30.16 30.47
N GLU A 275 24.09 31.01 29.79
CA GLU A 275 23.54 32.12 28.99
C GLU A 275 22.96 31.65 27.63
N GLU A 276 23.44 30.52 27.10
CA GLU A 276 22.91 29.90 25.86
C GLU A 276 21.59 29.13 26.10
N GLN A 277 21.32 28.73 27.35
CA GLN A 277 20.05 28.14 27.77
C GLN A 277 19.21 29.17 28.53
N GLY A 278 18.48 29.98 27.75
CA GLY A 278 17.73 31.16 28.21
C GLY A 278 16.95 31.05 29.53
N GLU A 279 16.95 32.18 30.22
CA GLU A 279 16.23 32.55 31.44
C GLU A 279 14.87 31.86 31.65
N ILE A 280 14.67 31.31 32.85
CA ILE A 280 13.34 31.17 33.48
C ILE A 280 13.46 31.76 34.89
N PRO A 281 12.67 32.79 35.26
CA PRO A 281 12.71 33.32 36.61
C PRO A 281 11.97 32.39 37.57
N VAL A 282 12.61 32.04 38.68
CA VAL A 282 12.02 31.26 39.78
C VAL A 282 11.67 32.22 40.92
N GLU A 283 10.38 32.52 41.11
CA GLU A 283 9.87 33.03 42.37
C GLU A 283 9.25 31.88 43.19
N GLU A 284 9.95 31.60 44.29
CA GLU A 284 9.44 31.36 45.64
C GLU A 284 8.32 30.33 45.88
N ILE A 285 8.70 29.23 46.51
CA ILE A 285 7.82 28.25 47.14
C ILE A 285 7.49 28.74 48.55
N ALA A 286 6.23 29.08 48.83
CA ALA A 286 5.75 29.16 50.21
C ALA A 286 4.23 28.86 50.34
N GLU A 287 3.98 27.86 51.17
CA GLU A 287 2.82 27.66 52.05
C GLU A 287 1.51 27.00 51.56
N VAL A 288 1.24 25.91 52.27
CA VAL A 288 0.01 25.12 52.33
C VAL A 288 -1.10 25.89 53.05
N SER A 289 -2.30 25.95 52.48
CA SER A 289 -3.55 25.96 53.28
C SER A 289 -4.77 25.51 52.49
N VAL A 290 -5.73 24.97 53.24
CA VAL A 290 -6.86 24.14 52.82
C VAL A 290 -8.13 24.98 52.69
N ASP A 291 -9.01 24.54 51.79
CA ASP A 291 -10.48 24.62 51.79
C ASP A 291 -11.19 25.66 50.90
N LYS A 292 -12.28 25.14 50.30
CA LYS A 292 -13.56 25.76 49.95
C LYS A 292 -13.78 26.58 48.66
N THR A 293 -14.48 25.90 47.74
CA THR A 293 -15.80 26.25 47.15
C THR A 293 -15.96 27.44 46.20
N VAL A 294 -16.40 27.07 44.98
CA VAL A 294 -17.65 27.48 44.29
C VAL A 294 -17.62 28.68 43.32
N GLU A 295 -18.22 28.41 42.14
CA GLU A 295 -18.74 29.31 41.08
C GLU A 295 -17.68 30.14 40.33
N GLU A 296 -17.71 30.30 39.00
CA GLU A 296 -18.87 30.54 38.14
C GLU A 296 -18.52 30.23 36.66
N GLU A 297 -19.56 30.31 35.85
CA GLU A 297 -19.86 29.69 34.57
C GLU A 297 -19.52 30.60 33.36
N ILE A 298 -19.72 30.07 32.14
CA ILE A 298 -20.06 30.77 30.88
C ILE A 298 -18.96 30.93 29.79
N GLU A 299 -19.00 29.94 28.88
CA GLU A 299 -19.15 29.97 27.41
C GLU A 299 -18.13 30.58 26.41
N PRO A 300 -18.11 30.05 25.17
CA PRO A 300 -17.02 30.18 24.20
C PRO A 300 -17.32 31.17 23.06
N VAL A 301 -16.28 31.62 22.36
CA VAL A 301 -16.39 32.47 21.16
C VAL A 301 -15.74 31.78 19.95
N VAL A 302 -16.63 31.38 19.03
CA VAL A 302 -16.57 31.31 17.55
C VAL A 302 -15.65 32.36 16.91
N ASP A 303 -15.18 32.38 15.67
CA ASP A 303 -15.36 31.68 14.40
C ASP A 303 -14.21 32.21 13.50
N GLU A 304 -13.74 31.43 12.53
CA GLU A 304 -13.53 31.84 11.13
C GLU A 304 -12.69 30.79 10.37
N VAL A 305 -13.40 30.02 9.54
CA VAL A 305 -12.86 29.18 8.48
C VAL A 305 -13.35 29.75 7.14
N SER A 306 -12.42 30.01 6.24
CA SER A 306 -12.57 30.02 4.77
C SER A 306 -11.28 29.42 4.21
N GLU A 307 -11.21 28.58 3.18
CA GLU A 307 -12.05 28.31 2.02
C GLU A 307 -11.66 26.89 1.49
N ALA A 308 -12.59 26.19 0.86
CA ALA A 308 -12.41 24.87 0.23
C ALA A 308 -11.69 24.95 -1.15
N PRO A 309 -11.32 23.81 -1.79
CA PRO A 309 -12.30 23.13 -2.66
C PRO A 309 -12.29 21.58 -2.65
N ASP A 310 -13.49 20.99 -2.71
CA ASP A 310 -14.07 19.99 -3.66
C ASP A 310 -13.09 19.19 -4.57
N ASP A 311 -13.25 17.93 -4.96
CA ASP A 311 -14.29 16.87 -4.92
C ASP A 311 -13.58 15.58 -5.38
N ILE A 312 -13.76 14.42 -4.72
CA ILE A 312 -13.73 13.08 -5.38
C ILE A 312 -14.66 12.14 -4.60
N GLU A 313 -15.75 11.73 -5.24
CA GLU A 313 -16.62 10.62 -4.83
C GLU A 313 -15.90 9.28 -5.09
N GLU A 314 -15.76 8.43 -4.07
CA GLU A 314 -15.52 6.99 -4.24
C GLU A 314 -16.70 6.20 -3.67
N GLU A 315 -17.39 5.51 -4.58
CA GLU A 315 -18.50 4.60 -4.36
C GLU A 315 -17.95 3.27 -3.83
N MET A 316 -18.24 2.93 -2.56
CA MET A 316 -17.91 1.64 -1.97
C MET A 316 -18.96 0.58 -2.35
N VAL A 317 -18.52 -0.49 -3.02
CA VAL A 317 -19.33 -1.69 -3.25
C VAL A 317 -19.17 -2.64 -2.06
N GLU A 318 -20.25 -2.89 -1.33
CA GLU A 318 -20.33 -3.93 -0.29
C GLU A 318 -20.55 -5.32 -0.91
N GLU A 319 -19.68 -6.27 -0.59
CA GLU A 319 -19.83 -7.69 -0.91
C GLU A 319 -20.28 -8.45 0.36
N GLU A 320 -21.56 -8.81 0.47
CA GLU A 320 -22.08 -9.65 1.55
C GLU A 320 -21.70 -11.13 1.33
N VAL A 321 -20.83 -11.67 2.19
CA VAL A 321 -20.61 -13.11 2.36
C VAL A 321 -21.53 -13.63 3.48
N LYS A 322 -22.56 -14.41 3.14
CA LYS A 322 -23.34 -15.19 4.12
C LYS A 322 -22.79 -16.60 4.27
N LYS A 323 -22.24 -16.89 5.45
CA LYS A 323 -22.06 -18.23 6.02
C LYS A 323 -23.31 -18.60 6.79
N ASP A 324 -23.87 -19.79 6.54
CA ASP A 324 -24.78 -20.45 7.49
C ASP A 324 -24.40 -21.94 7.61
N GLU A 325 -23.88 -22.31 8.78
CA GLU A 325 -23.92 -23.67 9.32
C GLU A 325 -24.86 -23.67 10.53
N ALA A 326 -25.93 -24.46 10.49
CA ALA A 326 -26.55 -25.00 11.70
C ALA A 326 -27.37 -26.27 11.40
N ILE A 327 -27.03 -27.31 12.16
CA ILE A 327 -27.60 -28.66 12.16
C ILE A 327 -28.88 -28.68 13.00
N GLY A 328 -29.94 -29.36 12.53
CA GLY A 328 -31.12 -29.68 13.34
C GLY A 328 -32.03 -30.74 12.70
N LYS A 329 -32.01 -31.96 13.24
CA LYS A 329 -32.81 -33.12 12.84
C LYS A 329 -34.29 -32.98 13.23
N ALA A 330 -35.22 -33.39 12.36
CA ALA A 330 -36.45 -34.10 12.73
C ALA A 330 -37.12 -34.79 11.51
N ASN A 331 -37.52 -36.06 11.72
CA ASN A 331 -38.25 -36.95 10.82
C ASN A 331 -39.66 -36.43 10.44
N SER A 332 -40.13 -36.71 9.22
CA SER A 332 -41.25 -37.64 8.97
C SER A 332 -41.61 -37.77 7.47
N GLU A 333 -41.58 -39.02 6.98
CA GLU A 333 -42.61 -39.67 6.16
C GLU A 333 -43.19 -39.00 4.88
N ASN A 334 -42.80 -39.62 3.75
CA ASN A 334 -43.67 -40.35 2.80
C ASN A 334 -44.42 -39.59 1.67
N LYS A 335 -44.38 -40.26 0.50
CA LYS A 335 -45.28 -40.23 -0.68
C LYS A 335 -44.93 -39.40 -1.94
N THR A 336 -44.41 -40.15 -2.92
CA THR A 336 -44.91 -40.34 -4.31
C THR A 336 -45.18 -39.14 -5.22
N GLY A 337 -44.59 -39.17 -6.43
CA GLY A 337 -45.14 -38.51 -7.61
C GLY A 337 -44.16 -38.41 -8.78
N GLU A 338 -44.18 -39.38 -9.70
CA GLU A 338 -43.64 -39.25 -11.06
C GLU A 338 -44.45 -38.22 -11.87
N SER A 339 -43.80 -37.38 -12.69
CA SER A 339 -44.16 -37.18 -14.12
C SER A 339 -43.19 -36.26 -14.87
N LYS A 340 -43.03 -36.61 -16.15
CA LYS A 340 -42.14 -36.16 -17.25
C LYS A 340 -42.16 -34.65 -17.64
N PRO A 341 -41.21 -34.23 -18.54
CA PRO A 341 -41.02 -32.84 -18.97
C PRO A 341 -41.87 -32.46 -20.20
N GLU A 342 -42.16 -31.16 -20.36
CA GLU A 342 -42.76 -30.58 -21.58
C GLU A 342 -41.84 -29.53 -22.22
N ASP A 343 -41.58 -29.74 -23.51
CA ASP A 343 -41.01 -28.81 -24.49
C ASP A 343 -42.04 -27.75 -24.92
N LEU A 344 -41.66 -26.46 -25.03
CA LEU A 344 -42.31 -25.52 -25.94
C LEU A 344 -41.34 -24.44 -26.51
N LYS A 345 -40.96 -24.67 -27.77
CA LYS A 345 -40.96 -23.75 -28.94
C LYS A 345 -40.34 -22.33 -28.85
N LYS A 346 -39.25 -22.18 -29.63
CA LYS A 346 -39.01 -21.25 -30.76
C LYS A 346 -39.64 -19.85 -30.72
N SER A 347 -38.80 -18.81 -30.67
CA SER A 347 -39.04 -17.51 -31.32
C SER A 347 -37.81 -17.12 -32.18
N SER A 348 -37.91 -17.39 -33.47
CA SER A 348 -36.99 -16.91 -34.52
C SER A 348 -37.30 -15.44 -34.84
N GLY A 349 -36.39 -14.53 -34.52
CA GLY A 349 -36.44 -13.13 -34.94
C GLY A 349 -36.09 -13.00 -36.42
N SER A 350 -37.06 -12.53 -37.20
CA SER A 350 -36.98 -12.34 -38.65
C SER A 350 -36.22 -11.06 -39.01
N PHE A 351 -35.28 -11.19 -39.94
CA PHE A 351 -34.36 -10.15 -40.46
C PHE A 351 -34.99 -9.22 -41.51
N PHE A 352 -36.30 -9.32 -41.78
CA PHE A 352 -36.94 -8.65 -42.93
C PHE A 352 -37.77 -7.39 -42.61
N ASP A 353 -37.74 -6.86 -41.39
CA ASP A 353 -38.62 -5.77 -40.96
C ASP A 353 -37.99 -4.35 -41.05
N GLN A 354 -37.01 -4.14 -41.95
CA GLN A 354 -36.26 -2.88 -42.05
C GLN A 354 -36.37 -2.13 -43.39
N PHE A 355 -37.31 -2.49 -44.25
CA PHE A 355 -37.63 -1.68 -45.43
C PHE A 355 -39.14 -1.54 -45.60
N ASP A 356 -39.70 -0.50 -44.97
CA ASP A 356 -40.82 0.30 -45.48
C ASP A 356 -40.81 1.70 -44.86
#